data_AF-A0A4Y2IX15-F1
#
_entry.id   AF-A0A4Y2IX15-F1
#
_cell.length_a   1.000
_cell.length_b   1.000
_cell.length_c   1.000
_cell.angle_alpha   90.00
_cell.angle_beta   90.00
_cell.angle_gamma   90.00
#
_symmetry.space_group_name_H-M   'P 1'
#
loop_
_entity.id
_entity.type
_entity.pdbx_description
1 polymer ?
#
loop_
_entity_poly.entity_id
_entity_poly.type
_entity_poly.pdbx_seq_one_letter_code
_entity_poly.pdbx_strand_id
1 'polypeptide(L)'
;METLYKEFMCEYENLDHMEEIKNEIMGKVNYYIPFHAIFEPEKTSTPLRAVFDTGAKTTSGFSLDSILLNGGIIQQDLFSTVSRFRKQKYAFSADIKKMCR
;
A
#
# COMPACT_ATOMS: atom_id res chain seq x y z
N MET A 1 18.91 -8.59 -3.50
CA MET A 1 17.47 -8.75 -3.74
C MET A 1 16.82 -9.66 -2.72
N GLU A 2 17.23 -10.92 -2.58
CA GLU A 2 16.65 -11.85 -1.60
C GLU A 2 16.72 -11.34 -0.15
N THR A 3 17.86 -10.81 0.29
CA THR A 3 18.02 -10.25 1.65
C THR A 3 17.06 -9.09 1.91
N LEU A 4 16.97 -8.13 0.99
CA LEU A 4 16.06 -6.98 1.10
C LEU A 4 14.59 -7.40 1.12
N TYR A 5 14.25 -8.45 0.36
CA TYR A 5 12.91 -9.00 0.36
C TYR A 5 12.56 -9.65 1.71
N LYS A 6 13.49 -10.43 2.29
CA LYS A 6 13.32 -11.02 3.63
C LYS A 6 13.19 -9.93 4.70
N GLU A 7 14.04 -8.90 4.66
CA GLU A 7 13.95 -7.75 5.56
C GLU A 7 12.60 -7.04 5.46
N PHE A 8 12.11 -6.82 4.24
CA PHE A 8 10.79 -6.23 4.01
C PHE A 8 9.67 -7.08 4.62
N MET A 9 9.66 -8.40 4.39
CA MET A 9 8.63 -9.29 4.94
C MET A 9 8.67 -9.35 6.46
N CYS A 10 9.87 -9.45 7.05
CA CYS A 10 10.03 -9.39 8.50
C CYS A 10 9.57 -8.05 9.09
N GLU A 11 9.87 -6.93 8.44
CA GLU A 11 9.35 -5.62 8.88
C GLU A 11 7.81 -5.58 8.80
N TYR A 12 7.22 -6.15 7.75
CA TYR A 12 5.77 -6.17 7.54
C TYR A 12 5.05 -7.02 8.61
N GLU A 13 5.61 -8.17 8.96
CA GLU A 13 5.12 -9.03 10.05
C GLU A 13 5.31 -8.38 11.43
N ASN A 14 6.48 -7.80 11.71
CA ASN A 14 6.76 -7.12 12.98
C ASN A 14 5.86 -5.90 13.23
N LEU A 15 5.34 -5.30 12.17
CA LEU A 15 4.38 -4.18 12.23
C LEU A 15 2.92 -4.66 12.27
N ASP A 16 2.69 -5.96 12.36
CA ASP A 16 1.35 -6.57 12.38
C ASP A 16 0.53 -6.25 11.11
N HIS A 17 1.21 -6.04 9.99
CA HIS A 17 0.58 -5.79 8.68
C HIS A 17 0.35 -7.08 7.88
N MET A 18 0.91 -8.21 8.32
CA MET A 18 0.69 -9.54 7.75
C MET A 18 0.82 -10.62 8.83
N GLU A 19 0.17 -11.75 8.60
CA GLU A 19 0.30 -12.96 9.40
C GLU A 19 0.61 -14.17 8.50
N GLU A 20 1.37 -15.13 9.04
CA GLU A 20 1.60 -16.39 8.35
C GLU A 20 0.34 -17.27 8.36
N ILE A 21 -0.09 -17.70 7.17
CA ILE A 21 -1.20 -18.63 7.01
C ILE A 21 -0.72 -20.05 7.33
N LYS A 22 -1.00 -20.55 8.54
CA LYS A 22 -0.53 -21.87 9.01
C LYS A 22 -1.22 -23.07 8.34
N ASN A 23 -2.48 -22.90 7.95
CA ASN A 23 -3.24 -23.90 7.21
C ASN A 23 -4.12 -23.17 6.19
N GLU A 24 -4.13 -23.62 4.95
CA GLU A 24 -5.16 -23.17 4.02
C GLU A 24 -6.52 -23.50 4.62
N ILE A 25 -7.40 -22.50 4.73
CA ILE A 25 -8.73 -22.72 5.27
C ILE A 25 -9.54 -23.45 4.22
N MET A 26 -9.43 -24.79 4.21
CA MET A 26 -10.21 -25.66 3.34
C MET A 26 -11.70 -25.32 3.47
N GLY A 27 -12.33 -24.99 2.35
CA GLY A 27 -13.76 -24.62 2.30
C GLY A 27 -14.07 -23.12 2.31
N LYS A 28 -13.08 -22.22 2.36
CA LYS A 28 -13.27 -20.79 2.11
C LYS A 28 -12.78 -20.39 0.71
N VAL A 29 -13.37 -19.33 0.16
CA VAL A 29 -12.88 -18.70 -1.07
C VAL A 29 -11.58 -17.98 -0.73
N ASN A 30 -10.46 -18.51 -1.22
CA ASN A 30 -9.16 -17.86 -1.11
C ASN A 30 -8.97 -16.88 -2.27
N TYR A 31 -8.45 -15.69 -1.96
CA TYR A 31 -8.11 -14.66 -2.93
C TYR A 31 -6.64 -14.29 -2.78
N TYR A 32 -5.91 -14.29 -3.89
CA TYR A 32 -4.50 -13.92 -3.92
C TYR A 32 -4.34 -12.64 -4.73
N ILE A 33 -3.72 -11.64 -4.14
CA ILE A 33 -3.35 -10.40 -4.84
C ILE A 33 -1.98 -10.62 -5.47
N PRO A 34 -1.82 -10.41 -6.78
CA PRO A 34 -0.50 -10.44 -7.40
C PRO A 34 0.45 -9.44 -6.74
N PHE A 35 1.61 -9.94 -6.36
CA PHE A 35 2.65 -9.19 -5.68
C PHE A 35 3.84 -9.00 -6.63
N HIS A 36 4.33 -7.77 -6.73
CA HIS A 36 5.53 -7.43 -7.50
C HIS A 36 6.46 -6.53 -6.68
N ALA A 37 7.74 -6.89 -6.60
CA ALA A 37 8.74 -6.11 -5.91
C ALA A 37 9.54 -5.25 -6.91
N ILE A 38 9.46 -3.92 -6.75
CA ILE A 38 10.24 -2.96 -7.55
C ILE A 38 11.50 -2.61 -6.77
N PHE A 39 12.66 -2.79 -7.41
CA PHE A 39 13.95 -2.44 -6.84
C PHE A 39 14.57 -1.23 -7.53
N GLU A 40 14.88 -0.20 -6.74
CA GLU A 40 15.52 1.03 -7.19
C GLU A 40 16.72 1.33 -6.28
N PRO A 41 17.93 0.86 -6.64
CA PRO A 41 19.12 1.00 -5.78
C PRO A 41 19.55 2.45 -5.55
N GLU A 42 19.16 3.36 -6.45
CA GLU A 42 19.41 4.81 -6.37
C GLU A 42 18.69 5.48 -5.17
N LYS A 43 17.68 4.82 -4.58
CA LYS A 43 16.90 5.38 -3.46
C LYS A 43 17.54 5.05 -2.11
N THR A 44 17.91 6.09 -1.38
CA THR A 44 18.62 5.97 -0.09
C THR A 44 17.78 5.38 1.04
N SER A 45 16.46 5.60 1.07
CA SER A 45 15.61 5.22 2.22
C SER A 45 14.69 4.02 1.99
N THR A 46 14.31 3.74 0.72
CA THR A 46 13.39 2.65 0.34
C THR A 46 13.84 2.04 -0.99
N PRO A 47 14.94 1.26 -0.99
CA PRO A 47 15.47 0.65 -2.20
C PRO A 47 14.57 -0.46 -2.76
N LEU A 48 13.69 -1.06 -1.93
CA LEU A 48 12.68 -2.04 -2.33
C LEU A 48 11.27 -1.51 -2.05
N ARG A 49 10.37 -1.61 -3.03
CA ARG A 49 8.95 -1.31 -2.86
C ARG A 49 8.09 -2.50 -3.29
N ALA A 50 7.25 -2.98 -2.38
CA ALA A 50 6.19 -3.93 -2.68
C ALA A 50 5.01 -3.23 -3.36
N VAL A 51 4.56 -3.80 -4.48
CA VAL A 51 3.36 -3.39 -5.22
C VAL A 51 2.39 -4.55 -5.25
N PHE A 52 1.15 -4.27 -4.84
CA PHE A 52 0.03 -5.19 -4.88
C PHE A 52 -0.90 -4.77 -6.02
N ASP A 53 -1.09 -5.63 -7.01
CA ASP A 53 -1.96 -5.32 -8.16
C ASP A 53 -3.40 -5.74 -7.85
N THR A 54 -4.22 -4.79 -7.38
CA THR A 54 -5.63 -4.99 -7.08
C THR A 54 -6.54 -4.93 -8.33
N GLY A 55 -5.98 -4.52 -9.47
CA GLY A 55 -6.65 -4.46 -10.77
C GLY A 55 -6.57 -5.75 -11.58
N ALA A 56 -5.67 -6.67 -11.20
CA ALA A 56 -5.54 -7.97 -11.83
C ALA A 56 -6.83 -8.79 -11.70
N LYS A 57 -7.29 -9.35 -12.83
CA LYS A 57 -8.47 -10.23 -12.84
C LYS A 57 -8.09 -11.62 -12.37
N THR A 58 -8.96 -12.21 -11.53
CA THR A 58 -8.84 -13.61 -11.10
C THR A 58 -9.51 -14.56 -12.09
N THR A 59 -9.51 -15.86 -11.78
CA THR A 59 -10.25 -16.91 -12.49
C THR A 59 -11.76 -16.63 -12.59
N SER A 60 -12.30 -15.80 -11.70
CA SER A 60 -13.70 -15.35 -11.74
C SER A 60 -13.96 -14.26 -12.80
N GLY A 61 -12.92 -13.67 -13.39
CA GLY A 61 -13.02 -12.54 -14.33
C GLY A 61 -13.13 -11.17 -13.68
N PHE A 62 -13.23 -11.11 -12.34
CA PHE A 62 -13.30 -9.87 -11.56
C PHE A 62 -11.96 -9.57 -10.87
N SER A 63 -11.68 -8.28 -10.67
CA SER A 63 -10.55 -7.76 -9.89
C SER A 63 -11.03 -7.21 -8.53
N LEU A 64 -10.13 -7.07 -7.56
CA LEU A 64 -10.48 -6.51 -6.25
C LEU A 64 -11.06 -5.09 -6.37
N ASP A 65 -10.45 -4.25 -7.21
CA ASP A 65 -10.92 -2.89 -7.46
C ASP A 65 -12.34 -2.83 -8.05
N SER A 66 -12.75 -3.86 -8.80
CA SER A 66 -14.10 -3.93 -9.38
C SER A 66 -15.18 -4.34 -8.38
N ILE A 67 -14.78 -4.94 -7.25
CA ILE A 67 -15.68 -5.48 -6.23
C ILE A 67 -15.81 -4.50 -5.06
N LEU A 68 -14.72 -3.84 -4.68
CA LEU A 68 -14.71 -2.89 -3.57
C LEU A 68 -15.52 -1.64 -3.90
N LEU A 69 -16.40 -1.24 -2.97
CA LEU A 69 -17.11 0.03 -3.07
C LEU A 69 -16.10 1.17 -2.90
N ASN A 70 -16.04 2.08 -3.87
CA ASN A 70 -15.32 3.32 -3.69
C ASN A 70 -16.06 4.18 -2.66
N GLY A 71 -15.45 4.39 -1.49
CA GLY A 71 -15.99 5.18 -0.39
C GLY A 71 -16.17 6.68 -0.70
N GLY A 72 -15.92 7.09 -1.94
CA GLY A 72 -15.98 8.47 -2.39
C GLY A 72 -14.73 9.27 -2.03
N ILE A 73 -14.72 10.53 -2.45
CA ILE A 73 -13.59 11.42 -2.20
C ILE A 73 -13.73 12.01 -0.79
N ILE A 74 -12.94 11.49 0.15
CA ILE A 74 -12.86 12.01 1.54
C ILE A 74 -11.94 13.24 1.62
N GLN A 75 -10.96 13.31 0.72
CA GLN A 75 -9.94 14.37 0.73
C GLN A 75 -10.53 15.70 0.26
N GLN A 76 -10.15 16.78 0.97
CA GLN A 76 -10.49 18.13 0.52
C GLN A 76 -9.77 18.45 -0.78
N ASP A 77 -10.42 19.25 -1.62
CA ASP A 77 -9.85 19.71 -2.88
C ASP A 77 -8.46 20.34 -2.67
N LEU A 78 -7.53 19.99 -3.57
CA LEU A 78 -6.13 20.39 -3.46
C LEU A 78 -5.98 21.92 -3.54
N PHE A 79 -6.74 22.58 -4.43
CA PHE A 79 -6.69 24.03 -4.55
C PHE A 79 -7.15 24.70 -3.25
N SER A 80 -8.26 24.23 -2.67
CA SER A 80 -8.75 24.73 -1.37
C SER A 80 -7.72 24.54 -0.24
N THR A 81 -6.97 23.45 -0.27
CA THR A 81 -5.97 23.10 0.74
C THR A 81 -4.74 24.01 0.61
N VAL A 82 -4.20 24.15 -0.61
CA VAL A 82 -3.03 25.00 -0.88
C VAL A 82 -3.36 26.48 -0.65
N SER A 83 -4.54 26.95 -1.05
CA SER A 83 -4.96 28.33 -0.82
C SER A 83 -5.03 28.68 0.67
N ARG A 84 -5.54 27.78 1.52
CA ARG A 84 -5.56 28.00 2.99
C ARG A 84 -4.16 27.96 3.59
N PHE A 85 -3.34 27.00 3.17
CA PHE A 85 -1.96 26.87 3.63
C PHE A 85 -1.14 28.16 3.39
N ARG A 86 -1.32 28.81 2.23
CA ARG A 86 -0.62 30.04 1.85
C ARG A 86 -1.10 31.31 2.57
N LYS A 87 -2.23 31.29 3.29
CA LYS A 87 -2.74 32.49 3.98
C LYS A 87 -1.98 32.83 5.25
N GLN A 88 -1.24 31.87 5.82
CA GLN A 88 -0.53 32.05 7.08
C GLN A 88 0.90 32.53 6.84
N LYS A 89 1.42 33.38 7.74
CA LYS A 89 2.79 33.93 7.67
C LYS A 89 3.86 32.85 7.85
N TYR A 90 3.54 31.79 8.58
CA TYR A 90 4.42 30.67 8.86
C TYR A 90 3.68 29.38 8.55
N ALA A 91 4.41 28.39 8.03
CA ALA A 91 3.85 27.10 7.66
C ALA A 91 4.84 25.99 7.97
N PHE A 92 4.31 24.84 8.39
CA PHE A 92 5.08 23.63 8.66
C PHE A 92 4.63 22.54 7.70
N SER A 93 5.59 21.77 7.20
CA SER A 93 5.36 20.61 6.35
C SER A 93 6.16 19.46 6.93
N ALA A 94 5.54 18.29 7.01
CA ALA A 94 6.18 17.05 7.43
C ALA A 94 5.70 15.92 6.52
N ASP A 95 6.59 14.98 6.22
CA ASP A 95 6.24 13.77 5.49
C ASP A 95 5.91 12.66 6.49
N ILE A 96 4.75 12.03 6.34
CA ILE A 96 4.31 10.93 7.21
C ILE A 96 4.67 9.62 6.51
N LYS A 97 5.71 8.97 7.00
CA LYS A 97 6.10 7.64 6.53
C LYS A 97 4.99 6.63 6.86
N LYS A 98 4.61 5.80 5.87
CA LYS A 98 3.64 4.69 6.02
C LYS A 98 2.22 5.11 6.48
N MET A 99 1.70 6.24 6.00
CA MET A 99 0.36 6.71 6.37
C MET A 99 -0.78 5.68 6.18
N CYS A 100 -0.73 4.86 5.12
CA CYS A 100 -1.79 3.90 4.78
C CYS A 100 -1.46 2.46 5.18
N ARG A 101 -0.62 2.26 6.21
CA ARG A 101 -0.19 0.94 6.67
C ARG A 101 -0.27 0.89 8.19
#